data_AF-A0A7Z9GAX9-F1
#
_entry.id   AF-A0A7Z9GAX9-F1
#
_cell.length_a   1.000
_cell.length_b   1.000
_cell.length_c   1.000
_cell.angle_alpha   90.00
_cell.angle_beta   90.00
_cell.angle_gamma   90.00
#
_symmetry.space_group_name_H-M   'P 1'
#
loop_
_entity.id
_entity.type
_entity.pdbx_description
1 polymer ?
#
loop_
_entity_poly.entity_id
_entity_poly.type
_entity_poly.pdbx_seq_one_letter_code
_entity_poly.pdbx_strand_id
1 'polypeptide(L)'
;MSAQFILKRLQMEASKGKAVLFSTHHLSEAELICDRIGVLHRGCLLAEGSVQELCAQTQTRSLTAAFLALIGEQEKGVVEYS
;
A
#
# COMPACT_ATOMS: atom_id res chain seq x y z
N MET A 1 20.66 3.50 -11.68
CA MET A 1 20.30 4.85 -11.20
C MET A 1 19.23 5.45 -12.12
N SER A 2 17.94 5.23 -11.86
CA SER A 2 16.84 5.85 -12.64
C SER A 2 15.54 5.99 -11.84
N ALA A 3 15.08 4.95 -11.13
CA ALA A 3 13.82 4.98 -10.37
C ALA A 3 13.83 5.93 -9.15
N GLN A 4 14.93 5.92 -8.36
CA GLN A 4 15.06 6.76 -7.16
C GLN A 4 14.89 8.26 -7.45
N PHE A 5 15.31 8.72 -8.63
CA PHE A 5 15.16 10.12 -9.03
C PHE A 5 13.68 10.51 -9.19
N ILE A 6 12.90 9.64 -9.83
CA ILE A 6 11.46 9.85 -10.04
C ILE A 6 10.74 9.86 -8.69
N LEU A 7 11.02 8.88 -7.81
CA LEU A 7 10.41 8.80 -6.48
C LEU A 7 10.69 10.07 -5.66
N LYS A 8 11.95 10.54 -5.66
CA LYS A 8 12.30 11.82 -5.00
C LYS A 8 11.58 13.01 -5.60
N ARG A 9 11.38 13.05 -6.92
CA ARG A 9 10.65 14.14 -7.58
C ARG A 9 9.18 14.15 -7.16
N LEU A 10 8.54 12.99 -7.09
CA LEU A 10 7.16 12.84 -6.63
C LEU A 10 7.00 13.32 -5.18
N GLN A 11 7.88 12.86 -4.28
CA GLN A 11 7.88 13.28 -2.88
C GLN A 11 8.07 14.79 -2.72
N MET A 12 8.96 15.40 -3.51
CA MET A 12 9.16 16.86 -3.49
C MET A 12 7.97 17.66 -4.01
N GLU A 13 7.17 17.10 -4.92
CA GLU A 13 5.97 17.78 -5.40
C GLU A 13 4.82 17.62 -4.39
N ALA A 14 4.71 16.46 -3.75
CA ALA A 14 3.80 16.24 -2.63
C ALA A 14 4.08 17.21 -1.47
N SER A 15 5.34 17.41 -1.09
CA SER A 15 5.73 18.35 -0.02
C SER A 15 5.45 19.83 -0.34
N LYS A 16 5.18 20.17 -1.61
CA LYS A 16 4.70 21.50 -2.04
C LYS A 16 3.18 21.63 -1.99
N GLY A 17 2.48 20.66 -1.41
CA GLY A 17 1.02 20.66 -1.26
C GLY A 17 0.26 20.11 -2.47
N LYS A 18 0.93 19.44 -3.41
CA LYS A 18 0.24 18.76 -4.52
C LYS A 18 -0.26 17.39 -4.09
N ALA A 19 -1.47 17.02 -4.51
CA ALA A 19 -1.92 15.64 -4.43
C ALA A 19 -1.16 14.78 -5.46
N VAL A 20 -0.57 13.68 -5.00
CA VAL A 20 0.16 12.73 -5.86
C VAL A 20 -0.42 11.34 -5.64
N LEU A 21 -0.95 10.73 -6.72
CA LEU A 21 -1.32 9.32 -6.73
C LEU A 21 -0.17 8.51 -7.32
N PHE A 22 0.38 7.61 -6.52
CA PHE A 22 1.44 6.70 -6.93
C PHE A 22 1.00 5.26 -6.72
N SER A 23 1.08 4.45 -7.77
CA SER A 23 0.80 3.01 -7.73
C SER A 23 2.04 2.23 -8.10
N THR A 24 2.42 1.27 -7.27
CA THR A 24 3.55 0.38 -7.51
C THR A 24 3.23 -1.01 -6.98
N HIS A 25 3.87 -2.03 -7.54
CA HIS A 25 3.87 -3.38 -6.99
C HIS A 25 5.09 -3.62 -6.09
N HIS A 26 6.02 -2.67 -6.02
CA HIS A 26 7.16 -2.68 -5.11
C HIS A 26 6.77 -2.01 -3.79
N LEU A 27 6.43 -2.82 -2.79
CA LEU A 27 5.97 -2.32 -1.50
C LEU A 27 6.99 -1.43 -0.79
N SER A 28 8.30 -1.68 -0.97
CA SER A 28 9.37 -0.83 -0.43
C SER A 28 9.37 0.59 -0.99
N GLU A 29 8.95 0.79 -2.24
CA GLU A 29 8.82 2.12 -2.82
C GLU A 29 7.60 2.86 -2.25
N ALA A 30 6.48 2.17 -2.10
CA ALA A 30 5.27 2.72 -1.49
C ALA A 30 5.52 3.13 -0.04
N GLU A 31 6.17 2.27 0.75
CA GLU A 31 6.56 2.54 2.13
C GLU A 31 7.53 3.74 2.25
N LEU A 32 8.37 3.96 1.23
CA LEU A 32 9.36 5.04 1.25
C LEU A 32 8.77 6.43 1.00
N ILE A 33 7.77 6.56 0.12
CA ILE A 33 7.31 7.88 -0.36
C ILE A 33 5.83 8.19 -0.13
N CYS A 34 4.99 7.20 0.21
CA CYS A 34 3.57 7.43 0.42
C CYS A 34 3.25 7.69 1.88
N ASP A 35 2.47 8.74 2.16
CA ASP A 35 1.92 9.01 3.49
C ASP A 35 0.76 8.05 3.83
N ARG A 36 0.01 7.62 2.81
CA ARG A 36 -1.14 6.71 2.88
C ARG A 36 -1.03 5.67 1.77
N ILE A 37 -1.33 4.42 2.09
CA ILE A 37 -1.23 3.27 1.18
C ILE A 37 -2.57 2.57 1.15
N GLY A 38 -3.09 2.38 -0.06
CA GLY A 38 -4.26 1.54 -0.34
C GLY A 38 -3.82 0.16 -0.86
N VAL A 39 -4.36 -0.91 -0.29
CA VAL A 39 -4.16 -2.28 -0.77
C VAL A 39 -5.29 -2.63 -1.71
N LEU A 40 -4.99 -2.69 -3.01
CA LEU A 40 -5.95 -3.03 -4.06
C LEU A 40 -5.76 -4.48 -4.51
N HIS A 41 -6.83 -5.28 -4.52
CA HIS A 41 -6.82 -6.64 -5.03
C HIS A 41 -8.10 -6.94 -5.81
N ARG A 42 -7.98 -7.49 -7.02
CA ARG A 42 -9.12 -7.84 -7.91
C ARG A 42 -10.14 -6.71 -8.11
N GLY A 43 -9.67 -5.46 -8.16
CA GLY A 43 -10.53 -4.28 -8.32
C GLY A 43 -11.18 -3.78 -7.03
N CYS A 44 -10.94 -4.42 -5.89
CA CYS A 44 -11.45 -4.03 -4.59
C CYS A 44 -10.35 -3.42 -3.73
N LEU A 45 -10.64 -2.28 -3.09
CA LEU A 45 -9.78 -1.69 -2.06
C LEU A 45 -10.03 -2.42 -0.75
N LEU A 46 -9.03 -3.17 -0.29
CA LEU A 46 -9.14 -4.04 0.88
C LEU A 46 -8.91 -3.29 2.18
N ALA A 47 -7.93 -2.39 2.18
CA ALA A 47 -7.57 -1.54 3.30
C ALA A 47 -6.88 -0.28 2.78
N GLU A 48 -6.92 0.77 3.58
CA GLU A 48 -6.23 2.03 3.32
C GLU A 48 -5.77 2.65 4.64
N GLY A 49 -4.55 3.14 4.68
CA GLY A 49 -3.99 3.81 5.85
C GLY A 49 -2.49 4.05 5.73
N SER A 50 -1.91 4.62 6.77
CA SER A 50 -0.46 4.62 6.98
C SER A 50 0.07 3.19 7.12
N VAL A 51 1.37 3.01 6.92
CA VAL A 51 2.03 1.70 7.12
C VAL A 51 1.78 1.17 8.53
N GLN A 52 1.81 2.05 9.53
CA GLN A 52 1.57 1.71 10.93
C GLN A 52 0.14 1.22 11.16
N GLU A 53 -0.86 1.90 10.57
CA GLU A 53 -2.26 1.49 10.67
C GLU A 53 -2.49 0.12 9.99
N LEU A 54 -1.93 -0.09 8.80
CA LEU A 54 -2.04 -1.37 8.08
C LEU A 54 -1.35 -2.51 8.84
N CYS A 55 -0.18 -2.25 9.43
CA CYS A 55 0.52 -3.23 10.27
C CYS A 55 -0.28 -3.54 11.54
N ALA A 56 -0.89 -2.53 12.18
CA ALA A 56 -1.71 -2.70 13.37
C ALA A 56 -2.99 -3.51 13.09
N GLN A 57 -3.69 -3.22 11.98
CA GLN A 57 -4.89 -3.94 11.56
C GLN A 57 -4.61 -5.43 11.31
N THR A 58 -3.47 -5.74 10.72
CA THR A 58 -3.08 -7.11 10.33
C THR A 58 -2.25 -7.84 11.39
N GLN A 59 -1.93 -7.17 12.51
CA GLN A 59 -1.03 -7.66 13.56
C GLN A 59 0.35 -8.08 13.03
N THR A 60 0.87 -7.34 12.05
CA THR A 60 2.16 -7.60 11.40
C THR A 60 3.21 -6.52 11.72
N ARG A 61 4.44 -6.71 11.23
CA ARG A 61 5.57 -5.80 11.48
C ARG A 61 6.14 -5.16 10.22
N SER A 62 5.58 -5.45 9.05
CA SER A 62 6.04 -4.90 7.77
C SER A 62 4.88 -4.78 6.79
N LEU A 63 4.98 -3.82 5.88
CA LEU A 63 3.97 -3.62 4.84
C LEU A 63 3.78 -4.88 3.98
N THR A 64 4.85 -5.60 3.66
CA THR A 64 4.78 -6.87 2.93
C THR A 64 3.96 -7.92 3.65
N ALA A 65 4.16 -8.07 4.96
CA ALA A 65 3.37 -9.02 5.75
C ALA A 65 1.90 -8.59 5.84
N ALA A 66 1.65 -7.30 6.06
CA ALA A 66 0.29 -6.75 6.07
C ALA A 66 -0.45 -7.00 4.75
N PHE A 67 0.22 -6.74 3.62
CA PHE A 67 -0.33 -6.98 2.28
C PHE A 67 -0.71 -8.45 2.06
N LEU A 68 0.17 -9.39 2.44
CA LEU A 68 -0.10 -10.81 2.32
C LEU A 68 -1.27 -11.26 3.21
N ALA A 69 -1.37 -10.73 4.42
CA ALA A 69 -2.49 -11.00 5.32
C ALA A 69 -3.83 -10.54 4.71
N LEU A 70 -3.88 -9.30 4.20
CA LEU A 70 -5.08 -8.72 3.61
C LEU A 70 -5.56 -9.48 2.36
N ILE A 71 -4.64 -9.91 1.50
CA ILE A 71 -5.00 -10.69 0.30
C ILE A 71 -5.46 -12.10 0.70
N GLY A 72 -4.80 -12.72 1.68
CA GLY A 72 -5.20 -14.03 2.20
C GLY A 72 -6.59 -14.02 2.86
N GLU A 73 -7.02 -12.90 3.45
CA GLU A 73 -8.38 -12.75 3.99
C GLU A 73 -9.45 -12.67 2.90
N GLN A 74 -9.18 -12.00 1.78
CA GLN A 74 -10.14 -11.94 0.66
C GLN A 74 -10.43 -13.31 0.05
N GLU A 75 -9.43 -14.18 -0.04
CA GLU A 75 -9.67 -15.53 -0.58
C GLU A 75 -10.53 -16.39 0.36
N LYS A 76 -10.48 -16.14 1.67
CA LYS A 76 -11.37 -16.80 2.66
C LYS A 76 -12.81 -16.28 2.59
N GLY A 77 -13.00 -15.01 2.24
CA GLY A 77 -14.31 -14.39 2.09
C GLY A 77 -15.10 -14.84 0.84
N VAL A 78 -14.50 -15.61 -0.07
CA VAL A 78 -15.14 -16.09 -1.31
C VAL A 78 -15.64 -17.54 -1.21
N VAL A 79 -15.46 -18.24 -0.06
CA VAL A 79 -15.90 -19.64 0.13
C VAL A 79 -17.20 -19.78 0.93
N GLU A 80 -17.93 -18.70 1.21
CA GLU A 80 -19.32 -18.77 1.67
C GLU A 80 -20.22 -18.21 0.58
N TYR A 81 -20.62 -19.08 -0.37
CA TYR A 81 -21.90 -19.11 -1.09
C TYR A 81 -21.78 -20.15 -2.23
N SER A 82 -22.01 -21.44 -1.90
CA SER A 82 -22.69 -22.46 -2.72
C SER A 82 -22.79 -23.77 -1.91
#